data_AF-A0A0L0G0V0-F1
#
_entry.id   AF-A0A0L0G0V0-F1
#
_cell.length_a   1.000
_cell.length_b   1.000
_cell.length_c   1.000
_cell.angle_alpha   90.00
_cell.angle_beta   90.00
_cell.angle_gamma   90.00
#
_symmetry.space_group_name_H-M   'P 1'
#
loop_
_entity.id
_entity.type
_entity.pdbx_description
1 polymer ?
#
loop_
_entity_poly.entity_id
_entity_poly.type
_entity_poly.pdbx_seq_one_letter_code
_entity_poly.pdbx_strand_id
1 'polypeptide(L)'
;MRQGDRLWININKLGGQGLFKKNNVSLIGDGVTLAEASAQQGNAWLRHMCLDHGVDDPPGIRVRPMEGIDAVDFLIPGALTGAASYVFSELIEQLRFVGYTNANLIAAPYDWRLAPSRLEEKTSYFTKLADKIEAFYEANGDTPVVLFGHSMGVMCTTYFLRFVERQRGNEWIQTHVHKFMAAGGPWLGAYKTIRSSVIGENFDLPFVNSSEALLMCRSMSSAPWLHPRGPCVENDFIYVREEGNFTLGPFIIRLCDSTKIPPNTSVYLKGKIGQTSVEGQAEAEDGTYVCKGRQMLRSQFPDGPLETEVLKFTLRVGKTAIGILPIIMYS
;
A
#
# COMPACT_ATOMS: atom_id res chain seq x y z
N MET A 1 -17.28 13.25 -15.20
CA MET A 1 -16.14 14.20 -15.24
C MET A 1 -15.78 14.46 -16.69
N ARG A 2 -15.15 15.60 -17.00
CA ARG A 2 -14.69 15.97 -18.36
C ARG A 2 -13.18 15.74 -18.49
N GLN A 3 -12.70 15.68 -19.73
CA GLN A 3 -11.25 15.63 -20.00
C GLN A 3 -10.54 16.85 -19.38
N GLY A 4 -9.42 16.61 -18.70
CA GLY A 4 -8.63 17.65 -18.03
C GLY A 4 -9.10 18.02 -16.62
N ASP A 5 -10.19 17.44 -16.13
CA ASP A 5 -10.63 17.66 -14.75
C ASP A 5 -9.63 17.08 -13.74
N ARG A 6 -9.25 17.86 -12.72
CA ARG A 6 -8.57 17.34 -11.53
C ARG A 6 -9.53 16.39 -10.82
N LEU A 7 -9.09 15.15 -10.70
CA LEU A 7 -9.90 14.02 -10.23
C LEU A 7 -10.02 13.96 -8.71
N TRP A 8 -9.14 14.66 -7.98
CA TRP A 8 -9.19 14.74 -6.53
C TRP A 8 -10.42 15.51 -6.03
N ILE A 9 -10.67 15.45 -4.71
CA ILE A 9 -11.91 15.81 -4.00
C ILE A 9 -12.52 17.14 -4.49
N ASN A 10 -13.31 17.07 -5.56
CA ASN A 10 -14.11 18.17 -6.06
C ASN A 10 -15.56 17.85 -5.77
N ILE A 11 -16.01 18.16 -4.55
CA ILE A 11 -17.31 17.75 -3.98
C ILE A 11 -18.48 18.05 -4.94
N ASN A 12 -18.41 19.17 -5.67
CA ASN A 12 -19.43 19.57 -6.65
C ASN A 12 -19.46 18.66 -7.89
N LYS A 13 -18.33 18.05 -8.26
CA LYS A 13 -18.20 17.11 -9.40
C LYS A 13 -18.25 15.63 -8.98
N LEU A 14 -18.16 15.32 -7.68
CA LEU A 14 -18.40 13.99 -7.09
C LEU A 14 -19.88 13.57 -7.12
N GLY A 15 -20.76 14.39 -7.72
CA GLY A 15 -22.19 14.09 -7.89
C GLY A 15 -23.07 14.51 -6.71
N GLY A 16 -22.54 15.25 -5.72
CA GLY A 16 -23.33 15.75 -4.57
C GLY A 16 -23.92 14.68 -3.65
N GLN A 17 -23.70 13.39 -3.90
CA GLN A 17 -24.32 12.28 -3.15
C GLN A 17 -23.54 11.88 -1.88
N GLY A 18 -22.29 12.34 -1.72
CA GLY A 18 -21.36 11.84 -0.71
C GLY A 18 -21.57 12.31 0.74
N LEU A 19 -22.41 13.31 1.02
CA LEU A 19 -22.62 13.77 2.39
C LEU A 19 -23.77 13.08 3.14
N PHE A 20 -24.66 12.33 2.46
CA PHE A 20 -25.94 11.93 3.06
C PHE A 20 -26.39 10.47 2.87
N LYS A 21 -25.62 9.59 2.22
CA LYS A 21 -26.01 8.16 2.09
C LYS A 21 -25.18 7.24 2.97
N LYS A 22 -25.75 6.87 4.13
CA LYS A 22 -25.39 5.64 4.87
C LYS A 22 -26.11 4.46 4.22
N ASN A 23 -25.59 3.93 3.11
CA ASN A 23 -26.07 2.66 2.58
C ASN A 23 -25.14 1.55 3.04
N ASN A 24 -25.63 0.70 3.96
CA ASN A 24 -25.11 -0.65 4.15
C ASN A 24 -25.50 -1.47 2.92
N VAL A 25 -24.55 -2.17 2.25
CA VAL A 25 -24.91 -3.14 1.21
C VAL A 25 -24.02 -4.39 1.26
N SER A 26 -24.71 -5.50 0.98
CA SER A 26 -24.30 -6.89 0.91
C SER A 26 -23.06 -7.18 0.08
N LEU A 27 -22.40 -8.27 0.47
CA LEU A 27 -21.29 -8.91 -0.21
C LEU A 27 -21.58 -9.12 -1.71
N ILE A 28 -20.57 -8.78 -2.50
CA ILE A 28 -20.51 -8.89 -3.96
C ILE A 28 -20.70 -10.37 -4.34
N GLY A 29 -21.65 -10.68 -5.21
CA GLY A 29 -21.85 -12.04 -5.73
C GLY A 29 -20.73 -12.46 -6.70
N ASP A 30 -20.49 -13.77 -6.78
CA ASP A 30 -19.50 -14.36 -7.68
C ASP A 30 -19.75 -13.97 -9.14
N GLY A 31 -18.72 -13.44 -9.81
CA GLY A 31 -18.73 -13.17 -11.27
C GLY A 31 -18.85 -11.71 -11.71
N VAL A 32 -18.92 -10.74 -10.79
CA VAL A 32 -18.97 -9.29 -11.11
C VAL A 32 -17.56 -8.69 -11.08
N THR A 33 -17.13 -8.00 -12.14
CA THR A 33 -15.84 -7.29 -12.17
C THR A 33 -15.85 -6.10 -11.20
N LEU A 34 -14.68 -5.69 -10.69
CA LEU A 34 -14.57 -4.51 -9.81
C LEU A 34 -15.10 -3.24 -10.48
N ALA A 35 -15.01 -3.15 -11.82
CA ALA A 35 -15.57 -2.06 -12.60
C ALA A 35 -17.11 -2.05 -12.59
N GLU A 36 -17.75 -3.22 -12.70
CA GLU A 36 -19.20 -3.37 -12.61
C GLU A 36 -19.71 -3.11 -11.18
N ALA A 37 -18.99 -3.61 -10.17
CA ALA A 37 -19.30 -3.36 -8.76
C ALA A 37 -19.19 -1.86 -8.40
N SER A 38 -18.16 -1.18 -8.90
CA SER A 38 -17.98 0.27 -8.74
C SER A 38 -19.07 1.07 -9.47
N ALA A 39 -19.49 0.63 -10.66
CA ALA A 39 -20.59 1.24 -11.39
C ALA A 39 -21.94 1.09 -10.67
N GLN A 40 -22.18 -0.04 -10.00
CA GLN A 40 -23.39 -0.29 -9.21
C GLN A 40 -23.48 0.58 -7.95
N GLN A 41 -22.35 1.00 -7.37
CA GLN A 41 -22.34 1.87 -6.18
C GLN A 41 -22.74 3.33 -6.46
N GLY A 42 -22.82 3.74 -7.73
CA GLY A 42 -23.27 5.10 -8.12
C GLY A 42 -22.26 6.22 -7.81
N ASN A 43 -21.07 5.89 -7.33
CA ASN A 43 -20.01 6.83 -7.01
C ASN A 43 -19.13 7.08 -8.25
N ALA A 44 -19.37 8.20 -8.93
CA ALA A 44 -18.67 8.56 -10.16
C ALA A 44 -17.15 8.67 -9.95
N TRP A 45 -16.69 9.07 -8.77
CA TRP A 45 -15.26 9.16 -8.47
C TRP A 45 -14.62 7.79 -8.34
N LEU A 46 -15.27 6.89 -7.58
CA LEU A 46 -14.79 5.53 -7.43
C LEU A 46 -14.65 4.83 -8.79
N ARG A 47 -15.60 5.06 -9.71
CA ARG A 47 -15.54 4.52 -11.08
C ARG A 47 -14.30 4.96 -11.86
N HIS A 48 -13.76 6.16 -11.59
CA HIS A 48 -12.55 6.63 -12.27
C HIS A 48 -11.28 6.22 -11.54
N MET A 49 -11.36 6.06 -10.22
CA MET A 49 -10.21 5.72 -9.38
C MET A 49 -9.87 4.23 -9.38
N CYS A 50 -10.88 3.35 -9.40
CA CYS A 50 -10.65 1.92 -9.45
C CYS A 50 -9.96 1.51 -10.75
N LEU A 51 -8.88 0.73 -10.63
CA LEU A 51 -8.25 0.12 -11.80
C LEU A 51 -8.94 -1.18 -12.17
N ASP A 52 -8.89 -1.52 -13.45
CA ASP A 52 -9.18 -2.85 -13.93
C ASP A 52 -7.93 -3.73 -13.83
N HIS A 53 -8.11 -4.98 -13.42
CA HIS A 53 -7.04 -5.96 -13.21
C HIS A 53 -5.81 -5.46 -12.40
N GLY A 54 -5.98 -4.44 -11.55
CA GLY A 54 -4.91 -3.89 -10.73
C GLY A 54 -3.99 -2.87 -11.42
N VAL A 55 -4.14 -2.64 -12.72
CA VAL A 55 -3.16 -1.91 -13.55
C VAL A 55 -3.80 -0.95 -14.54
N ASP A 56 -4.90 -1.34 -15.17
CA ASP A 56 -5.48 -0.60 -16.28
C ASP A 56 -6.54 0.40 -15.82
N ASP A 57 -6.66 1.52 -16.53
CA ASP A 57 -7.80 2.40 -16.28
C ASP A 57 -9.07 1.72 -16.84
N PRO A 58 -10.26 1.92 -16.25
CA PRO A 58 -11.49 1.33 -16.75
C PRO A 58 -11.80 1.74 -18.20
N PRO A 59 -12.55 0.93 -18.97
CA PRO A 59 -12.88 1.24 -20.36
C PRO A 59 -13.48 2.64 -20.52
N GLY A 60 -12.91 3.43 -21.44
CA GLY A 60 -13.32 4.82 -21.71
C GLY A 60 -12.84 5.85 -20.69
N ILE A 61 -12.07 5.45 -19.68
CA ILE A 61 -11.50 6.34 -18.66
C ILE A 61 -9.98 6.37 -18.81
N ARG A 62 -9.39 7.55 -18.58
CA ARG A 62 -7.94 7.72 -18.53
C ARG A 62 -7.58 8.67 -17.41
N VAL A 63 -6.81 8.19 -16.43
CA VAL A 63 -6.34 8.98 -15.28
C VAL A 63 -4.83 9.11 -15.33
N ARG A 64 -4.29 10.32 -15.28
CA ARG A 64 -2.85 10.58 -15.32
C ARG A 64 -2.46 11.52 -14.18
N PRO A 65 -1.28 11.32 -13.56
CA PRO A 65 -0.77 12.28 -12.60
C PRO A 65 -0.56 13.62 -13.29
N MET A 66 -0.85 14.71 -12.58
CA MET A 66 -0.44 16.04 -13.02
C MET A 66 1.08 16.18 -12.89
N GLU A 67 1.68 17.11 -13.63
CA GLU A 67 3.09 17.44 -13.52
C GLU A 67 3.33 18.71 -12.70
N GLY A 68 4.57 18.90 -12.25
CA GLY A 68 4.99 20.11 -11.54
C GLY A 68 4.63 20.15 -10.06
N ILE A 69 5.03 21.24 -9.40
CA ILE A 69 4.83 21.44 -7.95
C ILE A 69 3.34 21.48 -7.58
N ASP A 70 2.51 22.04 -8.46
CA ASP A 70 1.04 22.14 -8.30
C ASP A 70 0.32 20.77 -8.27
N ALA A 71 1.05 19.68 -8.53
CA ALA A 71 0.57 18.31 -8.41
C ALA A 71 0.70 17.75 -6.98
N VAL A 72 1.50 18.41 -6.13
CA VAL A 72 1.90 17.89 -4.83
C VAL A 72 1.81 18.93 -3.69
N ASP A 73 1.41 20.17 -3.99
CA ASP A 73 1.23 21.23 -2.99
C ASP A 73 -0.05 21.02 -2.17
N PHE A 74 -1.21 21.12 -2.82
CA PHE A 74 -2.54 20.91 -2.29
C PHE A 74 -3.26 19.84 -3.10
N LEU A 75 -3.83 18.88 -2.38
CA LEU A 75 -4.74 17.90 -2.95
C LEU A 75 -6.02 18.59 -3.50
N ILE A 76 -6.49 19.67 -2.87
CA ILE A 76 -7.65 20.44 -3.32
C ILE A 76 -7.28 21.92 -3.48
N PRO A 77 -7.34 22.49 -4.71
CA PRO A 77 -7.24 23.94 -4.87
C PRO A 77 -8.52 24.62 -4.35
N GLY A 78 -8.37 25.60 -3.44
CA GLY A 78 -9.48 26.44 -2.97
C GLY A 78 -9.27 26.99 -1.55
N ALA A 79 -9.63 28.26 -1.33
CA ALA A 79 -9.37 28.99 -0.08
C ALA A 79 -10.03 28.39 1.19
N LEU A 80 -11.10 27.60 1.04
CA LEU A 80 -11.80 26.94 2.14
C LEU A 80 -11.44 25.45 2.30
N THR A 81 -10.82 24.83 1.29
CA THR A 81 -10.51 23.38 1.24
C THR A 81 -9.01 23.09 1.22
N GLY A 82 -8.15 24.11 1.04
CA GLY A 82 -6.69 23.99 1.01
C GLY A 82 -6.10 23.60 2.38
N ALA A 83 -6.62 24.16 3.48
CA ALA A 83 -6.11 23.90 4.82
C ALA A 83 -6.30 22.44 5.30
N ALA A 84 -7.27 21.70 4.74
CA ALA A 84 -7.52 20.28 5.07
C ALA A 84 -6.87 19.31 4.07
N SER A 85 -6.11 19.81 3.10
CA SER A 85 -5.64 19.03 1.95
C SER A 85 -4.20 19.34 1.53
N TYR A 86 -3.44 20.06 2.37
CA TYR A 86 -2.02 20.27 2.12
C TYR A 86 -1.26 18.93 2.20
N VAL A 87 -0.35 18.71 1.24
CA VAL A 87 0.55 17.54 1.26
C VAL A 87 1.97 18.01 1.48
N PHE A 88 2.47 18.85 0.58
CA PHE A 88 3.81 19.43 0.68
C PHE A 88 3.80 20.96 0.61
N SER A 89 2.65 21.64 0.57
CA SER A 89 2.62 23.10 0.44
C SER A 89 3.46 23.80 1.52
N GLU A 90 3.31 23.43 2.79
CA GLU A 90 4.10 24.00 3.90
C GLU A 90 5.59 23.73 3.72
N LEU A 91 5.98 22.51 3.33
CA LEU A 91 7.38 22.18 3.04
C LEU A 91 7.93 23.01 1.87
N ILE A 92 7.17 23.14 0.79
CA ILE A 92 7.53 23.92 -0.39
C ILE A 92 7.69 25.40 -0.02
N GLU A 93 6.81 25.95 0.82
CA GLU A 93 6.90 27.33 1.31
C GLU A 93 8.16 27.54 2.17
N GLN A 94 8.48 26.61 3.08
CA GLN A 94 9.71 26.69 3.87
C GLN A 94 10.97 26.58 2.99
N LEU A 95 10.95 25.70 1.98
CA LEU A 95 12.05 25.59 1.01
C LEU A 95 12.20 26.90 0.21
N ARG A 96 11.08 27.50 -0.22
CA ARG A 96 11.10 28.80 -0.91
C ARG A 96 11.65 29.91 -0.02
N PHE A 97 11.27 29.92 1.25
CA PHE A 97 11.77 30.89 2.23
C PHE A 97 13.29 30.85 2.38
N VAL A 98 13.91 29.65 2.32
CA VAL A 98 15.37 29.49 2.38
C VAL A 98 16.08 29.58 1.03
N GLY A 99 15.37 29.97 -0.05
CA GLY A 99 15.95 30.29 -1.34
C GLY A 99 15.74 29.27 -2.47
N TYR A 100 14.93 28.22 -2.26
CA TYR A 100 14.54 27.33 -3.36
C TYR A 100 13.54 28.02 -4.30
N THR A 101 13.65 27.75 -5.59
CA THR A 101 12.81 28.28 -6.66
C THR A 101 12.43 27.16 -7.62
N ASN A 102 11.57 27.44 -8.60
CA ASN A 102 11.21 26.45 -9.62
C ASN A 102 12.41 26.00 -10.50
N ALA A 103 13.57 26.67 -10.41
CA ALA A 103 14.79 26.29 -11.12
C ALA A 103 15.59 25.19 -10.38
N ASN A 104 15.46 25.10 -9.05
CA ASN A 104 16.22 24.19 -8.19
C ASN A 104 15.32 23.38 -7.22
N LEU A 105 14.00 23.39 -7.45
CA LEU A 105 13.01 22.56 -6.79
C LEU A 105 12.03 22.01 -7.84
N ILE A 106 11.90 20.68 -7.89
CA ILE A 106 10.96 20.00 -8.78
C ILE A 106 10.17 18.93 -8.01
N ALA A 107 8.94 18.69 -8.46
CA ALA A 107 8.14 17.56 -8.01
C ALA A 107 8.25 16.37 -8.98
N ALA A 108 8.14 15.16 -8.43
CA ALA A 108 8.06 13.89 -9.15
C ALA A 108 6.75 13.15 -8.79
N PRO A 109 5.59 13.66 -9.26
CA PRO A 109 4.29 13.01 -9.05
C PRO A 109 4.18 11.73 -9.90
N TYR A 110 3.46 10.74 -9.37
CA TYR A 110 3.26 9.44 -10.04
C TYR A 110 1.84 8.91 -9.80
N ASP A 111 1.44 7.92 -10.59
CA ASP A 111 0.17 7.21 -10.38
C ASP A 111 0.28 6.27 -9.19
N TRP A 112 -0.03 6.79 -8.01
CA TRP A 112 0.08 6.10 -6.73
C TRP A 112 -0.85 4.89 -6.58
N ARG A 113 -1.78 4.66 -7.51
CA ARG A 113 -2.60 3.44 -7.57
C ARG A 113 -1.80 2.22 -8.00
N LEU A 114 -0.67 2.46 -8.68
CA LEU A 114 0.17 1.44 -9.29
C LEU A 114 1.34 1.05 -8.37
N ALA A 115 1.64 -0.25 -8.31
CA ALA A 115 2.90 -0.72 -7.77
C ALA A 115 4.08 -0.21 -8.64
N PRO A 116 5.29 -0.01 -8.07
CA PRO A 116 6.43 0.50 -8.81
C PRO A 116 6.75 -0.21 -10.13
N SER A 117 6.73 -1.54 -10.17
CA SER A 117 6.99 -2.27 -11.43
C SER A 117 6.02 -1.87 -12.55
N ARG A 118 4.76 -1.62 -12.19
CA ARG A 118 3.71 -1.20 -13.14
C ARG A 118 3.87 0.25 -13.58
N LEU A 119 4.45 1.12 -12.75
CA LEU A 119 4.79 2.49 -13.15
C LEU A 119 5.78 2.49 -14.31
N GLU A 120 6.80 1.63 -14.24
CA GLU A 120 7.78 1.49 -15.31
C GLU A 120 7.17 0.84 -16.56
N GLU A 121 6.51 -0.31 -16.42
CA GLU A 121 5.90 -1.02 -17.55
C GLU A 121 4.89 -0.15 -18.33
N LYS A 122 4.06 0.62 -17.62
CA LYS A 122 2.97 1.39 -18.24
C LYS A 122 3.41 2.74 -18.79
N THR A 123 4.37 3.39 -18.13
CA THR A 123 4.69 4.80 -18.41
C THR A 123 6.17 5.15 -18.48
N SER A 124 7.06 4.17 -18.29
CA SER A 124 8.51 4.37 -18.17
C SER A 124 8.87 5.40 -17.11
N TYR A 125 8.13 5.40 -16.00
CA TYR A 125 8.20 6.45 -14.99
C TYR A 125 9.61 6.60 -14.41
N PHE A 126 10.28 5.50 -14.06
CA PHE A 126 11.59 5.57 -13.43
C PHE A 126 12.69 5.90 -14.43
N THR A 127 12.56 5.41 -15.67
CA THR A 127 13.44 5.84 -16.77
C THR A 127 13.35 7.36 -16.96
N LYS A 128 12.13 7.91 -17.09
CA LYS A 128 11.91 9.36 -17.22
C LYS A 128 12.35 10.15 -15.99
N LEU A 129 12.21 9.59 -14.79
CA LEU A 129 12.67 10.23 -13.56
C LEU A 129 14.19 10.33 -13.51
N ALA A 130 14.91 9.30 -13.95
CA ALA A 130 16.36 9.33 -14.05
C ALA A 130 16.82 10.37 -15.09
N ASP A 131 16.22 10.38 -16.29
CA ASP A 131 16.51 11.39 -17.32
C ASP A 131 16.24 12.81 -16.80
N LYS A 132 15.15 12.99 -16.05
CA LYS A 132 14.81 14.29 -15.45
C LYS A 132 15.83 14.71 -14.40
N ILE A 133 16.36 13.79 -13.61
CA ILE A 133 17.40 14.07 -12.61
C ILE A 133 18.72 14.46 -13.28
N GLU A 134 19.11 13.80 -14.37
CA GLU A 134 20.31 14.17 -15.15
C GLU A 134 20.19 15.58 -15.73
N ALA A 135 19.10 15.88 -16.42
CA ALA A 135 18.86 17.21 -16.96
C ALA A 135 18.82 18.29 -15.86
N PHE A 136 18.28 17.96 -14.70
CA PHE A 136 18.19 18.87 -13.56
C PHE A 136 19.55 19.09 -12.87
N TYR A 137 20.39 18.05 -12.82
CA TYR A 137 21.77 18.12 -12.35
C TYR A 137 22.60 19.07 -13.22
N GLU A 138 22.58 18.87 -14.54
CA GLU A 138 23.28 19.73 -15.50
C GLU A 138 22.80 21.18 -15.43
N ALA A 139 21.47 21.39 -15.38
CA ALA A 139 20.88 22.73 -15.29
C ALA A 139 21.22 23.48 -14.00
N ASN A 140 21.63 22.76 -12.94
CA ASN A 140 22.03 23.32 -11.65
C ASN A 140 23.55 23.24 -11.43
N GLY A 141 24.34 23.25 -12.52
CA GLY A 141 25.79 23.33 -12.44
C GLY A 141 26.42 22.10 -11.82
N ASP A 142 25.97 20.92 -12.26
CA ASP A 142 26.46 19.62 -11.81
C ASP A 142 26.27 19.40 -10.30
N THR A 143 25.15 19.92 -9.77
CA THR A 143 24.83 19.79 -8.35
C THR A 143 23.93 18.56 -8.11
N PRO A 144 24.37 17.57 -7.31
CA PRO A 144 23.59 16.38 -7.01
C PRO A 144 22.31 16.70 -6.23
N VAL A 145 21.23 15.99 -6.57
CA VAL A 145 19.90 16.24 -6.03
C VAL A 145 19.73 15.67 -4.62
N VAL A 146 18.88 16.30 -3.83
CA VAL A 146 18.33 15.71 -2.61
C VAL A 146 16.97 15.11 -2.95
N LEU A 147 16.85 13.79 -2.81
CA LEU A 147 15.58 13.10 -2.96
C LEU A 147 14.81 13.20 -1.65
N PHE A 148 13.56 13.63 -1.70
CA PHE A 148 12.66 13.63 -0.56
C PHE A 148 11.46 12.74 -0.85
N GLY A 149 11.17 11.81 0.06
CA GLY A 149 9.99 10.94 -0.01
C GLY A 149 9.19 11.01 1.28
N HIS A 150 7.86 10.91 1.18
CA HIS A 150 6.96 10.78 2.31
C HIS A 150 6.06 9.54 2.17
N SER A 151 5.87 8.78 3.25
CA SER A 151 5.00 7.59 3.30
C SER A 151 5.28 6.61 2.15
N MET A 152 4.32 6.28 1.29
CA MET A 152 4.54 5.43 0.13
C MET A 152 5.59 5.99 -0.86
N GLY A 153 5.76 7.32 -0.93
CA GLY A 153 6.80 7.95 -1.74
C GLY A 153 8.20 7.50 -1.32
N VAL A 154 8.39 7.20 -0.03
CA VAL A 154 9.64 6.63 0.50
C VAL A 154 9.89 5.25 -0.12
N MET A 155 8.88 4.37 -0.13
CA MET A 155 8.90 3.07 -0.83
C MET A 155 9.22 3.19 -2.32
N CYS A 156 8.59 4.15 -2.99
CA CYS A 156 8.78 4.41 -4.41
C CYS A 156 10.21 4.87 -4.71
N THR A 157 10.77 5.79 -3.90
CA THR A 157 12.15 6.26 -4.04
C THR A 157 13.17 5.15 -3.80
N THR A 158 12.95 4.26 -2.83
CA THR A 158 13.83 3.09 -2.64
C THR A 158 13.79 2.14 -3.83
N TYR A 159 12.61 1.92 -4.42
CA TYR A 159 12.51 1.15 -5.65
C TYR A 159 13.27 1.83 -6.80
N PHE A 160 13.10 3.15 -6.95
CA PHE A 160 13.80 3.94 -7.96
C PHE A 160 15.33 3.82 -7.83
N LEU A 161 15.88 3.96 -6.63
CA LEU A 161 17.33 3.82 -6.41
C LEU A 161 17.84 2.43 -6.83
N ARG A 162 17.10 1.36 -6.50
CA ARG A 162 17.44 0.00 -6.96
C ARG A 162 17.26 -0.20 -8.45
N PHE A 163 16.25 0.44 -9.03
CA PHE A 163 16.02 0.42 -10.48
C PHE A 163 17.21 1.07 -11.21
N VAL A 164 17.62 2.26 -10.79
CA VAL A 164 18.72 2.98 -11.45
C VAL A 164 20.06 2.32 -11.20
N GLU A 165 20.32 1.79 -10.00
CA GLU A 165 21.53 0.99 -9.73
C GLU A 165 21.67 -0.17 -10.74
N ARG A 166 20.57 -0.85 -11.08
CA ARG A 166 20.57 -1.94 -12.05
C ARG A 166 20.70 -1.48 -13.50
N GLN A 167 20.09 -0.34 -13.84
CA GLN A 167 20.02 0.15 -15.23
C GLN A 167 21.23 1.01 -15.64
N ARG A 168 21.77 1.81 -14.71
CA ARG A 168 22.81 2.82 -14.95
C ARG A 168 24.05 2.65 -14.06
N GLY A 169 24.07 1.66 -13.18
CA GLY A 169 25.17 1.42 -12.25
C GLY A 169 25.09 2.28 -10.99
N ASN A 170 25.86 1.87 -9.97
CA ASN A 170 25.92 2.61 -8.71
C ASN A 170 26.65 3.96 -8.87
N GLU A 171 27.56 4.12 -9.85
CA GLU A 171 28.22 5.41 -10.12
C GLU A 171 27.22 6.52 -10.45
N TRP A 172 26.13 6.18 -11.14
CA TRP A 172 25.06 7.13 -11.44
C TRP A 172 24.49 7.73 -10.15
N ILE A 173 24.23 6.90 -9.14
CA ILE A 173 23.67 7.35 -7.85
C ILE A 173 24.69 8.22 -7.11
N GLN A 174 25.96 7.81 -7.09
CA GLN A 174 27.02 8.59 -6.45
C GLN A 174 27.23 9.98 -7.09
N THR A 175 26.94 10.08 -8.40
CA THR A 175 27.10 11.33 -9.15
C THR A 175 25.89 12.25 -8.99
N HIS A 176 24.67 11.71 -9.11
CA HIS A 176 23.46 12.53 -9.24
C HIS A 176 22.68 12.69 -7.93
N VAL A 177 22.92 11.87 -6.90
CA VAL A 177 22.12 11.87 -5.66
C VAL A 177 23.00 12.18 -4.45
N HIS A 178 22.77 13.34 -3.84
CA HIS A 178 23.50 13.77 -2.64
C HIS A 178 22.97 13.06 -1.39
N LYS A 179 21.64 12.98 -1.27
CA LYS A 179 20.98 12.47 -0.07
C LYS A 179 19.57 12.00 -0.39
N PHE A 180 19.13 10.97 0.32
CA PHE A 180 17.73 10.57 0.40
C PHE A 180 17.16 10.89 1.78
N MET A 181 16.21 11.81 1.83
CA MET A 181 15.44 12.17 3.02
C MET A 181 14.11 11.43 3.03
N ALA A 182 13.98 10.47 3.93
CA ALA A 182 12.82 9.60 4.08
C ALA A 182 11.95 10.01 5.27
N ALA A 183 10.70 10.42 5.02
CA ALA A 183 9.73 10.77 6.05
C ALA A 183 8.61 9.72 6.16
N GLY A 184 8.53 9.00 7.28
CA GLY A 184 7.42 8.08 7.57
C GLY A 184 7.30 6.87 6.63
N GLY A 185 8.41 6.35 6.13
CA GLY A 185 8.43 5.24 5.17
C GLY A 185 8.03 3.87 5.76
N PRO A 186 7.06 3.16 5.17
CA PRO A 186 6.66 1.83 5.62
C PRO A 186 7.55 0.72 5.01
N TRP A 187 8.86 0.71 5.32
CA TRP A 187 9.81 -0.26 4.74
C TRP A 187 9.39 -1.72 4.89
N LEU A 188 8.78 -2.04 6.03
CA LEU A 188 8.28 -3.36 6.36
C LEU A 188 6.78 -3.50 6.04
N GLY A 189 6.24 -2.67 5.16
CA GLY A 189 4.82 -2.55 4.86
C GLY A 189 4.00 -1.85 5.96
N ALA A 190 2.70 -1.72 5.73
CA ALA A 190 1.77 -1.02 6.61
C ALA A 190 0.52 -1.86 6.88
N TYR A 191 0.18 -2.12 8.15
CA TYR A 191 -1.02 -2.89 8.50
C TYR A 191 -2.33 -2.24 8.01
N LYS A 192 -2.33 -0.92 7.81
CA LYS A 192 -3.45 -0.16 7.24
C LYS A 192 -3.87 -0.69 5.86
N THR A 193 -2.96 -1.21 5.05
CA THR A 193 -3.29 -1.74 3.72
C THR A 193 -4.02 -3.07 3.78
N ILE A 194 -3.70 -3.93 4.77
CA ILE A 194 -4.49 -5.13 5.06
C ILE A 194 -5.90 -4.73 5.51
N ARG A 195 -6.00 -3.82 6.48
CA ARG A 195 -7.29 -3.35 7.01
C ARG A 195 -8.16 -2.75 5.90
N SER A 196 -7.57 -1.94 5.02
CA SER A 196 -8.24 -1.37 3.85
C SER A 196 -8.71 -2.44 2.86
N SER A 197 -7.92 -3.50 2.65
CA SER A 197 -8.25 -4.60 1.72
C SER A 197 -9.29 -5.58 2.26
N VAL A 198 -9.44 -5.67 3.59
CA VAL A 198 -10.32 -6.65 4.25
C VAL A 198 -11.64 -6.04 4.71
N ILE A 199 -11.61 -4.90 5.39
CA ILE A 199 -12.79 -4.28 6.00
C ILE A 199 -13.18 -2.92 5.41
N GLY A 200 -12.41 -2.41 4.45
CA GLY A 200 -12.75 -1.15 3.79
C GLY A 200 -12.50 0.08 4.66
N GLU A 201 -11.27 0.26 5.12
CA GLU A 201 -10.84 1.52 5.72
C GLU A 201 -10.77 2.62 4.65
N ASN A 202 -11.55 3.68 4.84
CA ASN A 202 -11.78 4.72 3.84
C ASN A 202 -10.71 5.81 3.78
N PHE A 203 -9.53 5.60 4.39
CA PHE A 203 -8.42 6.56 4.42
C PHE A 203 -8.83 7.98 4.85
N ASP A 204 -9.82 8.09 5.74
CA ASP A 204 -10.37 9.36 6.23
C ASP A 204 -11.04 10.20 5.13
N LEU A 205 -11.41 9.58 4.00
CA LEU A 205 -12.19 10.21 2.94
C LEU A 205 -13.68 10.21 3.32
N PRO A 206 -14.29 11.37 3.64
CA PRO A 206 -15.64 11.43 4.19
C PRO A 206 -16.74 11.05 3.18
N PHE A 207 -16.39 10.97 1.89
CA PHE A 207 -17.29 10.65 0.78
C PHE A 207 -17.09 9.21 0.24
N VAL A 208 -16.29 8.40 0.93
CA VAL A 208 -16.06 6.98 0.61
C VAL A 208 -16.52 6.15 1.81
N ASN A 209 -17.51 5.29 1.62
CA ASN A 209 -17.96 4.33 2.62
C ASN A 209 -17.05 3.08 2.63
N SER A 210 -17.24 2.18 3.61
CA SER A 210 -16.36 1.03 3.74
C SER A 210 -16.40 0.08 2.55
N SER A 211 -17.57 -0.20 1.97
CA SER A 211 -17.67 -1.06 0.79
C SER A 211 -17.00 -0.43 -0.44
N GLU A 212 -17.10 0.89 -0.61
CA GLU A 212 -16.40 1.65 -1.66
C GLU A 212 -14.88 1.63 -1.44
N ALA A 213 -14.44 1.82 -0.20
CA ALA A 213 -13.02 1.78 0.17
C ALA A 213 -12.40 0.41 -0.07
N LEU A 214 -13.17 -0.65 0.19
CA LEU A 214 -12.78 -2.04 -0.08
C LEU A 214 -12.53 -2.26 -1.58
N LEU A 215 -13.48 -1.85 -2.43
CA LEU A 215 -13.34 -1.93 -3.88
C LEU A 215 -12.15 -1.13 -4.38
N MET A 216 -12.01 0.11 -3.89
CA MET A 216 -10.91 0.99 -4.22
C MET A 216 -9.56 0.33 -3.91
N CYS A 217 -9.38 -0.13 -2.66
CA CYS A 217 -8.13 -0.70 -2.20
C CYS A 217 -7.78 -1.98 -2.95
N ARG A 218 -8.74 -2.88 -3.17
CA ARG A 218 -8.55 -4.13 -3.92
C ARG A 218 -8.24 -3.92 -5.41
N SER A 219 -8.68 -2.81 -5.97
CA SER A 219 -8.38 -2.45 -7.36
C SER A 219 -6.96 -1.91 -7.54
N MET A 220 -6.28 -1.44 -6.51
CA MET A 220 -4.97 -0.78 -6.63
C MET A 220 -3.85 -1.78 -6.45
N SER A 221 -2.93 -1.91 -7.42
CA SER A 221 -1.75 -2.77 -7.25
C SER A 221 -0.76 -2.25 -6.20
N SER A 222 -0.81 -0.95 -5.85
CA SER A 222 0.01 -0.39 -4.77
C SER A 222 -0.40 -0.89 -3.38
N ALA A 223 -1.67 -1.25 -3.17
CA ALA A 223 -2.16 -1.73 -1.87
C ALA A 223 -1.51 -3.05 -1.42
N PRO A 224 -1.58 -4.17 -2.19
CA PRO A 224 -0.88 -5.40 -1.83
C PRO A 224 0.64 -5.22 -1.84
N TRP A 225 1.17 -4.29 -2.63
CA TRP A 225 2.60 -3.95 -2.59
C TRP A 225 3.03 -3.31 -1.27
N LEU A 226 2.12 -2.72 -0.48
CA LEU A 226 2.40 -2.17 0.84
C LEU A 226 1.98 -3.09 1.99
N HIS A 227 1.59 -4.34 1.72
CA HIS A 227 1.36 -5.30 2.79
C HIS A 227 2.63 -5.50 3.62
N PRO A 228 2.50 -5.75 4.94
CA PRO A 228 3.60 -6.07 5.81
C PRO A 228 4.56 -7.11 5.21
N ARG A 229 5.85 -6.76 5.14
CA ARG A 229 6.95 -7.63 4.72
C ARG A 229 7.97 -7.70 5.84
N GLY A 230 8.31 -8.89 6.32
CA GLY A 230 9.26 -9.04 7.42
C GLY A 230 10.08 -10.33 7.31
N PRO A 231 11.26 -10.37 7.93
CA PRO A 231 12.24 -11.46 7.81
C PRO A 231 11.82 -12.80 8.46
N CYS A 232 10.56 -12.96 8.90
CA CYS A 232 10.16 -14.15 9.66
C CYS A 232 8.87 -14.83 9.18
N VAL A 233 8.06 -14.22 8.32
CA VAL A 233 6.88 -14.91 7.75
C VAL A 233 6.54 -14.30 6.39
N GLU A 234 6.79 -15.04 5.31
CA GLU A 234 6.08 -14.82 4.05
C GLU A 234 4.69 -15.45 4.25
N ASN A 235 3.69 -14.62 4.57
CA ASN A 235 2.31 -15.11 4.66
C ASN A 235 1.69 -15.14 3.26
N ASP A 236 1.28 -16.31 2.79
CA ASP A 236 0.18 -16.40 1.85
C ASP A 236 -1.13 -16.26 2.63
N PHE A 237 -1.49 -14.99 2.91
CA PHE A 237 -2.81 -14.49 3.30
C PHE A 237 -3.63 -15.23 4.39
N ILE A 238 -4.05 -14.46 5.41
CA ILE A 238 -5.21 -14.79 6.25
C ILE A 238 -6.47 -14.36 5.48
N TYR A 239 -7.44 -15.26 5.29
CA TYR A 239 -8.68 -14.98 4.54
C TYR A 239 -9.97 -15.09 5.38
N VAL A 240 -10.96 -14.38 4.83
CA VAL A 240 -12.28 -13.91 5.26
C VAL A 240 -13.28 -15.02 5.63
N ARG A 241 -14.18 -14.60 6.53
CA ARG A 241 -15.35 -15.26 7.09
C ARG A 241 -16.29 -15.91 6.07
N GLU A 242 -16.35 -17.24 6.09
CA GLU A 242 -17.57 -18.00 5.74
C GLU A 242 -18.26 -18.39 7.04
N GLU A 243 -19.50 -17.95 7.24
CA GLU A 243 -20.38 -18.40 8.36
C GLU A 243 -19.79 -18.29 9.79
N GLY A 244 -18.95 -17.29 10.06
CA GLY A 244 -18.33 -17.10 11.40
C GLY A 244 -17.03 -17.88 11.64
N ASN A 245 -16.45 -18.47 10.59
CA ASN A 245 -15.16 -19.16 10.65
C ASN A 245 -14.05 -18.41 9.91
N PHE A 246 -12.87 -18.36 10.50
CA PHE A 246 -11.62 -17.92 9.88
C PHE A 246 -10.88 -19.09 9.27
N THR A 247 -10.29 -18.90 8.09
CA THR A 247 -9.33 -19.85 7.54
C THR A 247 -7.93 -19.28 7.61
N LEU A 248 -7.09 -19.92 8.40
CA LEU A 248 -5.65 -19.72 8.39
C LEU A 248 -5.05 -20.56 7.25
N GLY A 249 -4.38 -19.91 6.30
CA GLY A 249 -3.67 -20.55 5.19
C GLY A 249 -2.25 -20.99 5.55
N PRO A 250 -1.56 -21.73 4.65
CA PRO A 250 -0.20 -22.18 4.90
C PRO A 250 0.72 -21.00 5.23
N PHE A 251 1.56 -21.17 6.23
CA PHE A 251 2.49 -20.13 6.68
C PHE A 251 3.91 -20.49 6.24
N ILE A 252 4.59 -19.57 5.58
CA ILE A 252 5.99 -19.75 5.20
C ILE A 252 6.84 -18.96 6.20
N ILE A 253 7.49 -19.65 7.13
CA ILE A 253 8.41 -19.04 8.09
C ILE A 253 9.82 -19.13 7.51
N ARG A 254 10.34 -18.02 6.98
CA ARG A 254 11.77 -17.94 6.66
C ARG A 254 12.54 -17.63 7.94
N LEU A 255 13.50 -18.48 8.31
CA LEU A 255 14.42 -18.21 9.41
C LEU A 255 15.79 -17.93 8.79
N CYS A 256 16.37 -16.75 9.03
CA CYS A 256 17.66 -16.38 8.44
C CYS A 256 18.78 -17.36 8.84
N ASP A 257 19.76 -17.55 7.96
CA ASP A 257 20.96 -18.42 8.16
C ASP A 257 21.71 -18.21 9.49
N SER A 258 21.54 -17.07 10.15
CA SER A 258 22.10 -16.81 11.48
C SER A 258 21.46 -17.64 12.60
N THR A 259 20.24 -18.17 12.42
CA THR A 259 19.65 -19.12 13.37
C THR A 259 20.23 -20.50 13.08
N LYS A 260 21.33 -20.83 13.77
CA LYS A 260 21.94 -22.17 13.79
C LYS A 260 20.99 -23.20 14.43
N ILE A 261 19.84 -23.45 13.81
CA ILE A 261 18.89 -24.45 14.28
C ILE A 261 19.54 -25.82 14.07
N PRO A 262 19.75 -26.61 15.14
CA PRO A 262 20.38 -27.91 14.99
C PRO A 262 19.55 -28.80 14.06
N PRO A 263 20.19 -29.66 13.25
CA PRO A 263 19.50 -30.69 12.47
C PRO A 263 18.55 -31.48 13.38
N ASN A 264 17.35 -31.80 12.90
CA ASN A 264 16.27 -32.48 13.63
C ASN A 264 15.59 -31.68 14.75
N THR A 265 15.77 -30.35 14.81
CA THR A 265 14.99 -29.51 15.72
C THR A 265 13.67 -29.10 15.09
N SER A 266 12.56 -29.52 15.69
CA SER A 266 11.22 -29.11 15.24
C SER A 266 10.95 -27.64 15.49
N VAL A 267 10.32 -26.99 14.51
CA VAL A 267 9.80 -25.62 14.61
C VAL A 267 8.29 -25.69 14.72
N TYR A 268 7.73 -24.98 15.71
CA TYR A 268 6.29 -24.97 16.00
C TYR A 268 5.76 -23.55 16.06
N LEU A 269 4.56 -23.36 15.55
CA LEU A 269 3.71 -22.21 15.80
C LEU A 269 2.65 -22.62 16.82
N LYS A 270 2.55 -21.90 17.94
CA LYS A 270 1.44 -22.05 18.89
C LYS A 270 0.70 -20.73 19.04
N GLY A 271 -0.59 -20.70 18.74
CA GLY A 271 -1.46 -19.54 18.88
C GLY A 271 -2.66 -19.82 19.80
N LYS A 272 -3.31 -18.76 20.29
CA LYS A 272 -4.58 -18.86 21.01
C LYS A 272 -5.57 -17.79 20.57
N ILE A 273 -6.82 -18.21 20.34
CA ILE A 273 -7.99 -17.36 20.10
C ILE A 273 -9.06 -17.73 21.12
N GLY A 274 -9.42 -16.82 22.02
CA GLY A 274 -10.31 -17.15 23.13
C GLY A 274 -9.81 -18.38 23.90
N GLN A 275 -10.61 -19.45 23.93
CA GLN A 275 -10.27 -20.74 24.54
C GLN A 275 -9.60 -21.75 23.58
N THR A 276 -9.58 -21.46 22.28
CA THR A 276 -9.08 -22.37 21.26
C THR A 276 -7.56 -22.22 21.11
N SER A 277 -6.84 -23.33 21.18
CA SER A 277 -5.40 -23.36 20.92
C SER A 277 -5.12 -23.88 19.52
N VAL A 278 -4.22 -23.18 18.82
CA VAL A 278 -3.72 -23.53 17.50
C VAL A 278 -2.30 -24.04 17.64
N GLU A 279 -1.98 -25.17 17.02
CA GLU A 279 -0.62 -25.65 16.89
C GLU A 279 -0.36 -26.15 15.46
N GLY A 280 0.75 -25.72 14.89
CA GLY A 280 1.24 -26.19 13.60
C GLY A 280 2.73 -26.48 13.68
N GLN A 281 3.13 -27.68 13.26
CA GLN A 281 4.53 -28.01 13.06
C GLN A 281 4.94 -27.55 11.65
N ALA A 282 6.09 -26.90 11.55
CA ALA A 282 6.65 -26.48 10.27
C ALA A 282 7.69 -27.50 9.79
N GLU A 283 7.63 -27.82 8.49
CA GLU A 283 8.55 -28.70 7.79
C GLU A 283 9.66 -27.87 7.14
N ALA A 284 10.90 -28.36 7.15
CA ALA A 284 12.02 -27.64 6.54
C ALA A 284 12.05 -27.88 5.01
N GLU A 285 12.06 -26.80 4.23
CA GLU A 285 12.16 -26.77 2.76
C GLU A 285 13.10 -25.62 2.36
N ASP A 286 14.24 -25.93 1.74
CA ASP A 286 15.18 -24.94 1.17
C ASP A 286 15.49 -23.73 2.09
N GLY A 287 15.89 -24.00 3.34
CA GLY A 287 16.22 -22.95 4.33
C GLY A 287 15.01 -22.22 4.91
N THR A 288 13.81 -22.71 4.63
CA THR A 288 12.52 -22.16 5.07
C THR A 288 11.76 -23.21 5.86
N TYR A 289 11.02 -22.81 6.89
CA TYR A 289 10.14 -23.69 7.65
C TYR A 289 8.69 -23.41 7.23
N VAL A 290 8.08 -24.36 6.52
CA VAL A 290 6.73 -24.22 5.97
C VAL A 290 5.75 -25.00 6.83
N CYS A 291 4.76 -24.32 7.39
CA CYS A 291 3.62 -24.97 8.02
C CYS A 291 2.52 -25.19 6.97
N LYS A 292 2.47 -26.40 6.43
CA LYS A 292 1.48 -26.80 5.42
C LYS A 292 0.20 -27.24 6.11
N GLY A 293 -0.81 -26.38 6.08
CA GLY A 293 -2.13 -26.71 6.61
C GLY A 293 -3.06 -25.52 6.53
N ARG A 294 -4.34 -25.81 6.28
CA ARG A 294 -5.40 -24.83 6.53
C ARG A 294 -6.03 -25.14 7.87
N GLN A 295 -6.08 -24.16 8.76
CA GLN A 295 -6.81 -24.33 10.01
C GLN A 295 -8.03 -23.42 10.03
N MET A 296 -9.19 -24.05 10.12
CA MET A 296 -10.44 -23.36 10.32
C MET A 296 -10.63 -23.07 11.81
N LEU A 297 -10.98 -21.84 12.14
CA LEU A 297 -11.14 -21.37 13.51
C LEU A 297 -12.43 -20.62 13.66
N ARG A 298 -13.15 -20.88 14.75
CA ARG A 298 -14.38 -20.15 15.04
C ARG A 298 -14.06 -18.80 15.68
N SER A 299 -14.71 -17.74 15.20
CA SER A 299 -14.65 -16.41 15.81
C SER A 299 -15.19 -16.41 17.25
N GLN A 300 -14.64 -15.52 18.09
CA GLN A 300 -15.21 -15.22 19.41
C GLN A 300 -16.53 -14.44 19.30
N PHE A 301 -16.78 -13.83 18.14
CA PHE A 301 -17.99 -13.06 17.83
C PHE A 301 -18.68 -13.62 16.58
N PRO A 302 -19.15 -14.88 16.60
CA PRO A 302 -19.69 -15.54 15.40
C PRO A 302 -20.92 -14.81 14.83
N ASP A 303 -21.71 -14.16 15.68
CA ASP A 303 -22.96 -13.47 15.35
C ASP A 303 -22.93 -11.96 15.68
N GLY A 304 -21.76 -11.42 16.05
CA GLY A 304 -21.56 -10.03 16.47
C GLY A 304 -21.20 -9.07 15.33
N PRO A 305 -21.10 -7.74 15.59
CA PRO A 305 -20.51 -6.79 14.64
C PRO A 305 -19.05 -7.16 14.34
N LEU A 306 -18.54 -6.73 13.17
CA LEU A 306 -17.16 -7.00 12.75
C LEU A 306 -16.15 -6.37 13.73
N GLU A 307 -15.67 -7.15 14.70
CA GLU A 307 -14.64 -6.76 15.68
C GLU A 307 -13.26 -7.30 15.29
N THR A 308 -12.21 -6.62 15.76
CA THR A 308 -10.81 -7.03 15.52
C THR A 308 -10.39 -8.06 16.56
N GLU A 309 -10.07 -9.28 16.13
CA GLU A 309 -9.52 -10.35 16.95
C GLU A 309 -8.02 -10.53 16.67
N VAL A 310 -7.17 -10.26 17.66
CA VAL A 310 -5.72 -10.47 17.49
C VAL A 310 -5.34 -11.86 17.98
N LEU A 311 -5.01 -12.74 17.04
CA LEU A 311 -4.37 -14.02 17.32
C LEU A 311 -2.87 -13.83 17.50
N LYS A 312 -2.37 -14.02 18.72
CA LYS A 312 -0.93 -14.00 18.97
C LYS A 312 -0.37 -15.41 18.84
N PHE A 313 0.52 -15.62 17.90
CA PHE A 313 1.32 -16.83 17.80
C PHE A 313 2.64 -16.64 18.54
N THR A 314 3.09 -17.68 19.22
CA THR A 314 4.46 -17.81 19.70
C THR A 314 5.17 -18.78 18.77
N LEU A 315 6.22 -18.29 18.13
CA LEU A 315 7.13 -19.12 17.36
C LEU A 315 8.12 -19.80 18.32
N ARG A 316 8.21 -21.13 18.22
CA ARG A 316 9.12 -21.93 19.06
C ARG A 316 10.04 -22.78 18.19
N VAL A 317 11.30 -22.85 18.60
CA VAL A 317 12.31 -23.78 18.06
C VAL A 317 12.65 -24.74 19.20
N GLY A 318 12.24 -26.00 19.07
CA GLY A 318 12.25 -26.96 20.18
C GLY A 318 11.45 -26.43 21.39
N LYS A 319 12.10 -26.31 22.55
CA LYS A 319 11.47 -25.78 23.78
C LYS A 319 11.55 -24.24 23.90
N THR A 320 12.33 -23.57 23.07
CA THR A 320 12.61 -22.13 23.22
C THR A 320 11.61 -21.30 22.40
N ALA A 321 10.99 -20.29 23.03
CA ALA A 321 10.20 -19.29 22.33
C ALA A 321 11.14 -18.23 21.76
N ILE A 322 11.05 -17.97 20.45
CA ILE A 322 11.98 -17.06 19.74
C ILE A 322 11.30 -15.79 19.22
N GLY A 323 9.97 -15.72 19.31
CA GLY A 323 9.23 -14.51 18.93
C GLY A 323 7.72 -14.64 19.12
N ILE A 324 7.06 -13.49 19.16
CA ILE A 324 5.59 -13.39 19.14
C ILE A 324 5.20 -12.77 17.79
N LEU A 325 4.32 -13.45 17.07
CA LEU A 325 3.76 -13.05 15.79
C LEU A 325 2.28 -12.68 16.00
N PRO A 326 1.92 -11.39 16.05
CA PRO A 326 0.53 -10.99 16.08
C PRO A 326 -0.07 -11.16 14.68
N ILE A 327 -1.06 -12.04 14.57
CA ILE A 327 -1.94 -12.19 13.43
C ILE A 327 -3.25 -11.50 13.78
N ILE A 328 -3.55 -10.41 13.09
CA ILE A 328 -4.81 -9.69 13.27
C ILE A 328 -5.84 -10.34 12.35
N MET A 329 -6.85 -10.97 12.95
CA MET A 329 -8.03 -11.48 12.28
C MET A 329 -9.16 -10.47 12.48
N TYR A 330 -10.02 -10.32 11.49
CA TYR A 330 -11.17 -9.43 11.60
C TYR A 330 -12.41 -10.31 11.49
N SER A 331 -13.18 -10.42 12.59
CA SER A 331 -14.50 -11.05 12.61
C SER A 331 -15.45 -10.33 11.67
#